data_AF-A0A840RES9-F1
#
_entry.id   AF-A0A840RES9-F1
#
_cell.length_a   1.000
_cell.length_b   1.000
_cell.length_c   1.000
_cell.angle_alpha   90.00
_cell.angle_beta   90.00
_cell.angle_gamma   90.00
#
_symmetry.space_group_name_H-M   'P 1'
#
loop_
_entity.id
_entity.type
_entity.pdbx_description
1 polymer ?
#
loop_
_entity_poly.entity_id
_entity_poly.type
_entity_poly.pdbx_seq_one_letter_code
_entity_poly.pdbx_strand_id
1 'polypeptide(L)'
;MRTRHSPRGQAGWTIVSLMVGLLVSLLVILSMLSLFRVVAANVVGNNGMQPTAAQDRQIATALLSVQTLLQNAGYGYAPQAAHNSQFVLVTGAQKTVISTPASDLLGSTMAGTSTIKVNGTLQSISSGVVTLPLTANPANAMFWETAGSTVPATAATAQCYGLLSDSSATNALYLLQASGSCSPVSGNWNTTTWTVTPLVTGGLLNGPVMFNAQETTCWPYSTLVGASAPAGLYVQLSWSTNTSANASLSSWSSCLPNIS
;
A
#
# COMPACT_ATOMS: atom_id res chain seq x y z
N MET A 1 6.01 87.20 21.04
CA MET A 1 7.27 86.54 20.63
C MET A 1 6.94 85.50 19.56
N ARG A 2 7.53 85.63 18.37
CA ARG A 2 7.14 84.95 17.13
C ARG A 2 8.08 83.76 16.90
N THR A 3 7.57 82.53 16.96
CA THR A 3 8.34 81.30 16.72
C THR A 3 8.64 81.17 15.22
N ARG A 4 9.93 81.21 14.85
CA ARG A 4 10.40 81.01 13.48
C ARG A 4 10.43 79.50 13.16
N HIS A 5 9.70 79.10 12.12
CA HIS A 5 9.85 77.80 11.46
C HIS A 5 11.10 77.82 10.58
N SER A 6 11.99 76.83 10.73
CA SER A 6 13.09 76.58 9.81
C SER A 6 12.57 75.95 8.50
N PRO A 7 12.92 76.47 7.32
CA PRO A 7 12.63 75.82 6.06
C PRO A 7 13.53 74.59 5.91
N ARG A 8 12.92 73.41 5.82
CA ARG A 8 13.61 72.18 5.42
C ARG A 8 13.96 72.29 3.94
N GLY A 9 15.24 72.17 3.59
CA GLY A 9 15.69 72.15 2.20
C GLY A 9 15.06 70.97 1.44
N GLN A 10 14.40 71.27 0.33
CA GLN A 10 13.95 70.26 -0.64
C GLN A 10 15.17 69.72 -1.36
N ALA A 11 15.63 68.52 -0.98
CA ALA A 11 16.62 67.77 -1.74
C ALA A 11 15.91 67.15 -2.95
N GLY A 12 16.13 67.70 -4.14
CA GLY A 12 15.65 67.14 -5.40
C GLY A 12 16.30 65.79 -5.66
N TRP A 13 15.49 64.76 -5.92
CA TRP A 13 15.97 63.43 -6.27
C TRP A 13 16.68 63.49 -7.62
N THR A 14 17.94 63.08 -7.66
CA THR A 14 18.74 63.12 -8.89
C THR A 14 18.34 61.98 -9.83
N ILE A 15 18.30 62.24 -11.14
CA ILE A 15 18.02 61.24 -12.19
C ILE A 15 18.91 59.98 -12.04
N VAL A 16 20.15 60.17 -11.59
CA VAL A 16 21.10 59.08 -11.32
C VAL A 16 20.57 58.12 -10.24
N SER A 17 19.95 58.64 -9.17
CA SER A 17 19.36 57.80 -8.11
C SER A 17 18.20 56.94 -8.63
N LEU A 18 17.45 57.46 -9.61
CA LEU A 18 16.34 56.74 -10.25
C LEU A 18 16.85 55.61 -11.15
N MET A 19 17.92 55.86 -11.93
CA MET A 19 18.52 54.81 -12.78
C MET A 19 19.14 53.68 -11.95
N VAL A 20 19.85 54.01 -10.86
CA VAL A 20 20.43 53.00 -9.97
C VAL A 20 19.34 52.20 -9.25
N GLY A 21 18.26 52.85 -8.80
CA GLY A 21 17.13 52.16 -8.17
C GLY A 21 16.46 51.13 -9.10
N LEU A 22 16.30 51.47 -10.39
CA LEU A 22 15.71 50.57 -11.37
C LEU A 22 16.63 49.37 -11.67
N LEU A 23 17.94 49.57 -11.74
CA LEU A 23 18.92 48.49 -11.90
C LEU A 23 18.92 47.52 -10.72
N VAL A 24 18.90 48.05 -9.49
CA VAL A 24 18.84 47.21 -8.28
C VAL A 24 17.53 46.43 -8.26
N SER A 25 16.41 47.05 -8.62
CA SER A 25 15.11 46.36 -8.71
C SER A 25 15.13 45.23 -9.75
N LEU A 26 15.74 45.43 -10.92
CA LEU A 26 15.85 44.38 -11.94
C LEU A 26 16.71 43.21 -11.45
N LEU A 27 17.82 43.49 -10.76
CA LEU A 27 18.69 42.45 -10.20
C LEU A 27 17.95 41.62 -9.14
N VAL A 28 17.18 42.27 -8.26
CA VAL A 28 16.37 41.58 -7.25
C VAL A 28 15.31 40.69 -7.92
N ILE A 29 14.59 41.17 -8.93
CA ILE A 29 13.57 40.37 -9.62
C ILE A 29 14.21 39.13 -10.30
N LEU A 30 15.38 39.28 -10.92
CA LEU A 30 16.12 38.15 -11.51
C LEU A 30 16.53 37.12 -10.45
N SER A 31 17.01 37.57 -9.29
CA SER A 31 17.38 36.68 -8.19
C SER A 31 16.17 35.89 -7.66
N MET A 32 15.01 36.56 -7.52
CA MET A 32 13.79 35.95 -7.02
C MET A 32 13.20 34.94 -8.02
N LEU A 33 13.30 35.23 -9.32
CA LEU A 33 12.88 34.29 -10.38
C LEU A 33 13.77 33.04 -10.42
N SER A 34 15.08 33.19 -10.19
CA SER A 34 16.01 32.05 -10.12
C SER A 34 15.68 31.14 -8.92
N LEU A 35 15.50 31.73 -7.73
CA LEU A 35 15.12 30.98 -6.54
C LEU A 35 13.78 30.26 -6.73
N PHE A 36 12.79 30.95 -7.30
CA PHE A 36 11.49 30.35 -7.59
C PHE A 36 11.60 29.13 -8.49
N ARG A 37 12.42 29.18 -9.56
CA ARG A 37 12.61 28.03 -10.47
C ARG A 37 13.26 26.84 -9.77
N VAL A 38 14.25 27.07 -8.92
CA VAL A 38 14.90 26.01 -8.15
C VAL A 38 13.91 25.37 -7.18
N VAL A 39 13.14 26.17 -6.44
CA VAL A 39 12.12 25.65 -5.51
C VAL A 39 11.03 24.89 -6.27
N ALA A 40 10.52 25.45 -7.37
CA ALA A 40 9.48 24.82 -8.18
C ALA A 40 9.95 23.47 -8.77
N ALA A 41 11.19 23.39 -9.25
CA ALA A 41 11.76 22.15 -9.76
C ALA A 41 11.90 21.08 -8.67
N ASN A 42 12.28 21.46 -7.44
CA ASN A 42 12.41 20.53 -6.31
C ASN A 42 11.07 20.16 -5.66
N VAL A 43 10.03 20.97 -5.79
CA VAL A 43 8.70 20.67 -5.23
C VAL A 43 7.87 19.86 -6.21
N VAL A 44 7.84 20.26 -7.49
CA VAL A 44 6.88 19.77 -8.51
C VAL A 44 7.55 18.89 -9.56
N GLY A 45 8.88 18.85 -9.63
CA GLY A 45 9.59 17.99 -10.59
C GLY A 45 9.27 16.49 -10.40
N ASN A 46 9.65 15.67 -11.37
CA ASN A 46 9.37 14.22 -11.34
C ASN A 46 9.91 13.50 -10.09
N ASN A 47 10.93 14.07 -9.44
CA ASN A 47 11.49 13.60 -8.16
C ASN A 47 11.27 14.62 -7.03
N GLY A 48 10.30 15.51 -7.21
CA GLY A 48 9.98 16.55 -6.25
C GLY A 48 9.23 16.01 -5.04
N MET A 49 9.16 16.82 -3.99
CA MET A 49 8.50 16.41 -2.75
C MET A 49 7.01 16.11 -2.93
N GLN A 50 6.33 16.74 -3.89
CA GLN A 50 4.90 16.56 -4.10
C GLN A 50 4.51 15.15 -4.59
N PRO A 51 5.07 14.61 -5.70
CA PRO A 51 4.75 13.25 -6.15
C PRO A 51 5.16 12.18 -5.12
N THR A 52 6.31 12.34 -4.46
CA THR A 52 6.76 11.41 -3.41
C THR A 52 5.82 11.42 -2.20
N ALA A 53 5.37 12.59 -1.73
CA ALA A 53 4.41 12.66 -0.63
C ALA A 53 3.05 12.03 -1.00
N ALA A 54 2.61 12.16 -2.25
CA ALA A 54 1.39 11.52 -2.72
C ALA A 54 1.53 9.98 -2.77
N GLN A 55 2.68 9.50 -3.23
CA GLN A 55 3.04 8.08 -3.24
C GLN A 55 3.08 7.50 -1.81
N ASP A 56 3.77 8.16 -0.88
CA ASP A 56 3.86 7.74 0.51
C ASP A 56 2.48 7.67 1.17
N ARG A 57 1.61 8.64 0.87
CA ARG A 57 0.22 8.64 1.35
C ARG A 57 -0.56 7.43 0.84
N GLN A 58 -0.40 7.05 -0.44
CA GLN A 58 -1.07 5.88 -1.00
C GLN A 58 -0.57 4.59 -0.34
N ILE A 59 0.75 4.44 -0.19
CA ILE A 59 1.34 3.27 0.46
C ILE A 59 0.87 3.16 1.91
N ALA A 60 0.91 4.25 2.69
CA ALA A 60 0.46 4.24 4.08
C ALA A 60 -1.04 3.89 4.20
N THR A 61 -1.88 4.45 3.33
CA THR A 61 -3.32 4.16 3.32
C THR A 61 -3.61 2.71 2.91
N ALA A 62 -2.89 2.20 1.91
CA ALA A 62 -2.97 0.82 1.46
C ALA A 62 -2.59 -0.16 2.57
N LEU A 63 -1.44 0.07 3.23
CA LEU A 63 -0.96 -0.77 4.32
C LEU A 63 -1.91 -0.78 5.52
N LEU A 64 -2.48 0.37 5.88
CA LEU A 64 -3.48 0.46 6.95
C LEU A 64 -4.76 -0.33 6.59
N SER A 65 -5.19 -0.26 5.34
CA SER A 65 -6.35 -1.01 4.85
C SER A 65 -6.08 -2.52 4.91
N VAL A 66 -4.89 -2.94 4.47
CA VAL A 66 -4.43 -4.32 4.58
C VAL A 66 -4.38 -4.79 6.03
N GLN A 67 -3.79 -3.99 6.92
CA GLN A 67 -3.71 -4.29 8.35
C GLN A 67 -5.11 -4.50 8.94
N THR A 68 -6.06 -3.62 8.63
CA THR A 68 -7.43 -3.72 9.14
C THR A 68 -8.14 -4.98 8.63
N LEU A 69 -7.95 -5.34 7.36
CA LEU A 69 -8.57 -6.52 6.77
C LEU A 69 -7.94 -7.82 7.27
N LEU A 70 -6.61 -7.86 7.44
CA LEU A 70 -5.90 -9.02 7.97
C LEU A 70 -6.23 -9.26 9.44
N GLN A 71 -6.47 -8.22 10.24
CA GLN A 71 -6.90 -8.39 11.63
C GLN A 71 -8.25 -9.13 11.77
N ASN A 72 -9.10 -9.06 10.74
CA ASN A 72 -10.36 -9.80 10.69
C ASN A 72 -10.19 -11.23 10.13
N ALA A 73 -9.01 -11.59 9.63
CA ALA A 73 -8.76 -12.90 9.06
C ALA A 73 -8.93 -14.00 10.12
N GLY A 74 -9.64 -15.07 9.76
CA GLY A 74 -10.02 -16.17 10.66
C GLY A 74 -11.12 -15.82 11.67
N TYR A 75 -11.60 -14.57 11.73
CA TYR A 75 -12.67 -14.21 12.66
C TYR A 75 -13.94 -14.99 12.38
N GLY A 76 -14.57 -15.51 13.43
CA GLY A 76 -15.86 -16.19 13.39
C GLY A 76 -15.82 -17.63 12.86
N TYR A 77 -14.64 -18.20 12.62
CA TYR A 77 -14.51 -19.64 12.39
C TYR A 77 -14.28 -20.38 13.71
N ALA A 78 -14.81 -21.60 13.81
CA ALA A 78 -14.39 -22.50 14.88
C ALA A 78 -12.93 -22.92 14.66
N PRO A 79 -12.13 -23.15 15.72
CA PRO A 79 -10.76 -23.65 15.57
C PRO A 79 -10.81 -24.99 14.81
N GLN A 80 -10.35 -24.97 13.55
CA GLN A 80 -10.34 -26.15 12.70
C GLN A 80 -9.04 -26.92 12.92
N ALA A 81 -9.13 -28.25 12.99
CA ALA A 81 -7.97 -29.13 13.18
C ALA A 81 -7.07 -29.27 11.92
N ALA A 82 -7.44 -28.64 10.80
CA ALA A 82 -6.75 -28.74 9.52
C ALA A 82 -6.04 -27.44 9.17
N HIS A 83 -4.72 -27.43 9.39
CA HIS A 83 -3.79 -26.37 8.98
C HIS A 83 -3.97 -26.00 7.50
N ASN A 84 -3.71 -24.73 7.15
CA ASN A 84 -3.76 -24.20 5.77
C ASN A 84 -5.13 -24.29 5.07
N SER A 85 -6.25 -24.40 5.79
CA SER A 85 -7.58 -24.44 5.17
C SER A 85 -8.18 -23.05 4.94
N GLN A 86 -7.97 -22.14 5.89
CA GLN A 86 -8.55 -20.79 5.96
C GLN A 86 -7.59 -19.69 5.52
N PHE A 87 -6.31 -20.01 5.37
CA PHE A 87 -5.27 -19.09 4.92
C PHE A 87 -4.30 -19.84 4.03
N VAL A 88 -3.90 -19.22 2.93
CA VAL A 88 -2.90 -19.76 2.01
C VAL A 88 -1.96 -18.69 1.48
N LEU A 89 -0.70 -19.07 1.31
CA LEU A 89 0.30 -18.31 0.57
C LEU A 89 0.46 -18.88 -0.84
N VAL A 90 0.63 -18.00 -1.83
CA VAL A 90 0.84 -18.38 -3.22
C VAL A 90 2.06 -17.66 -3.77
N THR A 91 2.96 -18.44 -4.39
CA THR A 91 4.10 -17.92 -5.14
C THR A 91 3.85 -18.02 -6.64
N GLY A 92 4.48 -17.13 -7.41
CA GLY A 92 4.26 -17.03 -8.85
C GLY A 92 2.82 -16.67 -9.22
N ALA A 93 2.11 -15.98 -8.33
CA ALA A 93 0.72 -15.61 -8.52
C ALA A 93 0.57 -14.66 -9.72
N GLN A 94 -0.26 -15.02 -10.69
CA GLN A 94 -0.51 -14.23 -11.89
C GLN A 94 -1.99 -13.91 -12.03
N LYS A 95 -2.32 -12.67 -12.40
CA LYS A 95 -3.69 -12.25 -12.71
C LYS A 95 -4.06 -12.60 -14.15
N THR A 96 -5.17 -13.31 -14.33
CA THR A 96 -5.83 -13.48 -15.63
C THR A 96 -7.12 -12.67 -15.60
N VAL A 97 -7.21 -11.64 -16.44
CA VAL A 97 -8.38 -10.76 -16.50
C VAL A 97 -9.54 -11.52 -17.15
N ILE A 98 -10.67 -11.61 -16.44
CA ILE A 98 -11.90 -12.24 -16.93
C ILE A 98 -12.83 -11.19 -17.54
N SER A 99 -12.98 -10.05 -16.85
CA SER A 99 -13.75 -8.93 -17.35
C SER A 99 -13.12 -7.62 -16.90
N THR A 100 -13.11 -6.65 -17.82
CA THR A 100 -12.90 -5.24 -17.51
C THR A 100 -14.25 -4.53 -17.60
N PRO A 101 -14.49 -3.47 -16.79
CA PRO A 101 -15.57 -2.55 -17.06
C PRO A 101 -15.55 -2.11 -18.52
N ALA A 102 -16.73 -2.05 -19.15
CA ALA A 102 -16.85 -1.56 -20.50
C ALA A 102 -16.32 -0.11 -20.57
N SER A 103 -15.45 0.16 -21.52
CA SER A 103 -15.02 1.52 -21.85
C SER A 103 -16.01 2.12 -22.84
N ASP A 104 -16.44 3.36 -22.61
CA ASP A 104 -17.16 4.12 -23.64
C ASP A 104 -16.25 4.37 -24.86
N LEU A 105 -16.82 4.79 -25.99
CA LEU A 105 -16.14 5.16 -27.24
C LEU A 105 -15.04 6.22 -27.07
N LEU A 106 -15.05 6.96 -25.96
CA LEU A 106 -14.03 7.93 -25.58
C LEU A 106 -12.90 7.33 -24.72
N GLY A 107 -12.90 6.01 -24.48
CA GLY A 107 -11.93 5.32 -23.63
C GLY A 107 -12.12 5.58 -22.13
N SER A 108 -13.16 6.32 -21.74
CA SER A 108 -13.54 6.49 -20.34
C SER A 108 -14.06 5.17 -19.79
N THR A 109 -13.46 4.71 -18.71
CA THR A 109 -13.87 3.48 -18.02
C THR A 109 -15.23 3.73 -17.38
N MET A 110 -16.29 3.08 -17.85
CA MET A 110 -17.59 3.18 -17.17
C MET A 110 -17.50 2.52 -15.80
N ALA A 111 -18.32 2.96 -14.85
CA ALA A 111 -18.40 2.35 -13.53
C ALA A 111 -18.67 0.84 -13.67
N GLY A 112 -17.69 0.02 -13.30
CA GLY A 112 -17.81 -1.42 -13.32
C GLY A 112 -16.61 -2.08 -12.68
N THR A 113 -16.84 -3.28 -12.17
CA THR A 113 -15.88 -3.99 -11.34
C THR A 113 -15.03 -4.91 -12.21
N SER A 114 -13.72 -4.70 -12.22
CA SER A 114 -12.80 -5.64 -12.88
C SER A 114 -12.77 -6.95 -12.11
N THR A 115 -12.85 -8.07 -12.84
CA THR A 115 -12.74 -9.40 -12.25
C THR A 115 -11.57 -10.19 -12.83
N ILE A 116 -10.91 -10.95 -11.98
CA ILE A 116 -9.74 -11.77 -12.33
C ILE A 116 -9.87 -13.19 -11.78
N LYS A 117 -9.14 -14.11 -12.41
CA LYS A 117 -8.69 -15.35 -11.79
C LYS A 117 -7.22 -15.22 -11.44
N VAL A 118 -6.81 -15.95 -10.41
CA VAL A 118 -5.41 -16.01 -10.00
C VAL A 118 -4.91 -17.43 -10.23
N ASN A 119 -3.73 -17.56 -10.83
CA ASN A 119 -3.00 -18.82 -10.91
C ASN A 119 -1.69 -18.69 -10.12
N GLY A 120 -1.05 -19.80 -9.74
CA GLY A 120 0.19 -19.83 -8.97
C GLY A 120 0.39 -21.17 -8.27
N THR A 121 1.39 -21.23 -7.39
CA THR A 121 1.72 -22.43 -6.62
C THR A 121 1.53 -22.17 -5.13
N LEU A 122 0.74 -23.01 -4.45
CA LEU A 122 0.59 -22.97 -3.00
C LEU A 122 1.94 -23.19 -2.31
N GLN A 123 2.23 -22.37 -1.30
CA GLN A 123 3.35 -22.60 -0.40
C GLN A 123 2.85 -23.24 0.90
N SER A 124 3.61 -24.22 1.39
CA SER A 124 3.39 -24.80 2.72
C SER A 124 3.80 -23.81 3.79
N ILE A 125 2.89 -23.51 4.71
CA ILE A 125 3.22 -22.79 5.94
C ILE A 125 3.77 -23.81 6.93
N SER A 126 4.96 -23.54 7.48
CA SER A 126 5.64 -24.46 8.40
C SER A 126 5.61 -23.93 9.83
N SER A 127 5.52 -24.86 10.79
CA SER A 127 5.64 -24.60 12.22
C SER A 127 7.11 -24.54 12.63
N GLY A 128 7.56 -23.44 13.25
CA GLY A 128 8.90 -23.33 13.83
C GLY A 128 9.50 -21.93 13.72
N VAL A 129 10.43 -21.56 14.60
CA VAL A 129 11.10 -20.24 14.59
C VAL A 129 11.92 -20.09 13.31
N VAL A 130 11.43 -19.35 12.32
CA VAL A 130 12.22 -19.05 11.13
C VAL A 130 12.85 -17.66 11.27
N THR A 131 14.17 -17.62 11.13
CA THR A 131 14.93 -16.37 11.00
C THR A 131 14.56 -15.67 9.70
N LEU A 132 14.03 -14.45 9.81
CA LEU A 132 13.76 -13.58 8.68
C LEU A 132 15.04 -13.28 7.88
N PRO A 133 14.97 -13.14 6.54
CA PRO A 133 13.77 -13.25 5.70
C PRO A 133 13.44 -14.72 5.33
N LEU A 134 12.16 -15.13 5.42
CA LEU A 134 11.80 -16.49 5.01
C LEU A 134 11.86 -16.66 3.48
N THR A 135 12.63 -17.66 3.06
CA THR A 135 12.72 -18.29 1.72
C THR A 135 13.28 -17.46 0.58
N ALA A 136 14.05 -18.14 -0.28
CA ALA A 136 14.62 -17.62 -1.53
C ALA A 136 13.56 -17.33 -2.62
N ASN A 137 12.26 -17.52 -2.32
CA ASN A 137 11.17 -17.33 -3.27
C ASN A 137 9.90 -16.86 -2.54
N PRO A 138 9.84 -15.59 -2.13
CA PRO A 138 8.76 -15.11 -1.28
C PRO A 138 7.43 -15.16 -2.05
N ALA A 139 6.33 -15.38 -1.34
CA ALA A 139 5.00 -15.38 -1.93
C ALA A 139 4.65 -13.98 -2.46
N ASN A 140 3.93 -13.90 -3.57
CA ASN A 140 3.44 -12.65 -4.16
C ASN A 140 1.90 -12.58 -4.17
N ALA A 141 1.22 -13.58 -3.61
CA ALA A 141 -0.15 -13.44 -3.14
C ALA A 141 -0.39 -14.16 -1.81
N MET A 142 -1.40 -13.69 -1.08
CA MET A 142 -1.96 -14.38 0.08
C MET A 142 -3.48 -14.32 0.01
N PHE A 143 -4.15 -15.35 0.51
CA PHE A 143 -5.61 -15.44 0.56
C PHE A 143 -6.06 -15.93 1.91
N TRP A 144 -7.17 -15.41 2.40
CA TRP A 144 -7.72 -15.78 3.69
C TRP A 144 -9.23 -15.71 3.72
N GLU A 145 -9.80 -16.37 4.72
CA GLU A 145 -11.23 -16.37 5.02
C GLU A 145 -11.57 -15.48 6.22
N THR A 146 -12.79 -14.95 6.22
CA THR A 146 -13.43 -14.29 7.36
C THR A 146 -14.91 -14.63 7.38
N ALA A 147 -15.52 -14.62 8.56
CA ALA A 147 -16.96 -14.69 8.67
C ALA A 147 -17.60 -13.51 7.92
N GLY A 148 -18.60 -13.82 7.11
CA GLY A 148 -19.49 -12.81 6.54
C GLY A 148 -20.54 -12.37 7.55
N SER A 149 -21.82 -12.55 7.21
CA SER A 149 -22.94 -12.07 8.02
C SER A 149 -23.31 -12.96 9.23
N THR A 150 -22.75 -14.16 9.34
CA THR A 150 -23.08 -15.11 10.41
C THR A 150 -21.84 -15.64 11.12
N VAL A 151 -21.93 -15.79 12.44
CA VAL A 151 -20.91 -16.41 13.29
C VAL A 151 -21.55 -17.56 14.07
N PRO A 152 -21.04 -18.81 13.99
CA PRO A 152 -19.86 -19.22 13.25
C PRO A 152 -20.06 -19.20 11.72
N ALA A 153 -18.98 -18.95 10.99
CA ALA A 153 -18.96 -18.98 9.54
C ALA A 153 -19.13 -20.41 9.03
N THR A 154 -19.86 -20.56 7.93
CA THR A 154 -19.99 -21.80 7.15
C THR A 154 -19.43 -21.57 5.76
N ALA A 155 -19.21 -22.63 4.98
CA ALA A 155 -18.70 -22.46 3.61
C ALA A 155 -19.59 -21.56 2.72
N ALA A 156 -20.89 -21.47 3.03
CA ALA A 156 -21.84 -20.62 2.32
C ALA A 156 -21.84 -19.15 2.78
N THR A 157 -21.36 -18.87 4.00
CA THR A 157 -21.35 -17.52 4.60
C THR A 157 -19.95 -16.95 4.76
N ALA A 158 -18.93 -17.73 4.38
CA ALA A 158 -17.54 -17.35 4.27
C ALA A 158 -17.36 -16.21 3.26
N GLN A 159 -16.62 -15.18 3.66
CA GLN A 159 -16.07 -14.19 2.74
C GLN A 159 -14.57 -14.42 2.62
N CYS A 160 -14.07 -14.46 1.38
CA CYS A 160 -12.63 -14.57 1.16
C CYS A 160 -12.08 -13.27 0.59
N TYR A 161 -10.91 -12.95 1.10
CA TYR A 161 -10.11 -11.83 0.65
C TYR A 161 -8.75 -12.35 0.22
N GLY A 162 -8.08 -11.57 -0.62
CA GLY A 162 -6.73 -11.84 -1.02
C GLY A 162 -5.95 -10.56 -1.28
N LEU A 163 -4.64 -10.67 -1.23
CA LEU A 163 -3.73 -9.64 -1.70
C LEU A 163 -2.90 -10.21 -2.81
N LEU A 164 -2.76 -9.46 -3.90
CA LEU A 164 -1.95 -9.83 -5.03
C LEU A 164 -0.98 -8.69 -5.35
N SER A 165 0.31 -9.05 -5.34
CA SER A 165 1.41 -8.21 -5.79
C SER A 165 1.75 -8.59 -7.23
N ASP A 166 1.55 -7.66 -8.15
CA ASP A 166 1.86 -7.85 -9.57
C ASP A 166 3.36 -7.66 -9.83
N SER A 167 4.12 -8.71 -9.50
CA SER A 167 5.57 -8.77 -9.67
C SER A 167 6.01 -8.92 -11.13
N SER A 168 5.09 -9.12 -12.07
CA SER A 168 5.42 -9.42 -13.48
C SER A 168 5.40 -8.19 -14.37
N ALA A 169 4.61 -7.16 -14.04
CA ALA A 169 4.44 -6.00 -14.93
C ALA A 169 4.57 -4.65 -14.22
N THR A 170 3.87 -4.44 -13.10
CA THR A 170 3.61 -3.08 -12.61
C THR A 170 4.04 -2.81 -11.18
N ASN A 171 4.39 -3.85 -10.41
CA ASN A 171 4.55 -3.79 -8.95
C ASN A 171 3.32 -3.22 -8.24
N ALA A 172 2.13 -3.29 -8.86
CA ALA A 172 0.90 -2.84 -8.22
C ALA A 172 0.49 -3.82 -7.11
N LEU A 173 -0.15 -3.28 -6.06
CA LEU A 173 -0.77 -4.08 -5.00
C LEU A 173 -2.30 -4.01 -5.16
N TYR A 174 -2.93 -5.17 -5.22
CA TYR A 174 -4.37 -5.31 -5.37
C TYR A 174 -4.99 -6.00 -4.16
N LEU A 175 -6.13 -5.47 -3.72
CA LEU A 175 -7.08 -6.17 -2.87
C LEU A 175 -8.01 -6.99 -3.75
N LEU A 176 -8.15 -8.27 -3.41
CA LEU A 176 -9.04 -9.21 -4.05
C LEU A 176 -10.18 -9.53 -3.09
N GLN A 177 -11.40 -9.54 -3.61
CA GLN A 177 -12.58 -9.98 -2.87
C GLN A 177 -13.31 -11.04 -3.68
N ALA A 178 -13.62 -12.18 -3.07
CA ALA A 178 -14.34 -13.25 -3.74
C ALA A 178 -15.77 -12.80 -4.06
N SER A 179 -16.23 -13.09 -5.29
CA SER A 179 -17.59 -12.78 -5.76
C SER A 179 -18.61 -13.90 -5.49
N GLY A 180 -18.18 -15.02 -4.93
CA GLY A 180 -19.00 -16.20 -4.65
C GLY A 180 -18.39 -17.09 -3.57
N SER A 181 -18.84 -18.34 -3.49
CA SER A 181 -18.33 -19.32 -2.52
C SER A 181 -16.85 -19.60 -2.77
N CYS A 182 -16.04 -19.45 -1.71
CA CYS A 182 -14.59 -19.54 -1.79
C CYS A 182 -13.98 -20.40 -0.69
N SER A 183 -14.79 -20.97 0.21
CA SER A 183 -14.35 -21.80 1.33
C SER A 183 -14.41 -23.30 0.97
N PRO A 184 -13.38 -24.11 1.31
CA PRO A 184 -12.10 -23.67 1.87
C PRO A 184 -11.26 -22.93 0.83
N VAL A 185 -10.59 -21.85 1.23
CA VAL A 185 -9.80 -20.99 0.35
C VAL A 185 -8.63 -21.76 -0.25
N SER A 186 -8.10 -22.73 0.49
CA SER A 186 -6.99 -23.57 0.03
C SER A 186 -7.30 -24.43 -1.19
N GLY A 187 -8.57 -24.82 -1.37
CA GLY A 187 -9.02 -25.59 -2.54
C GLY A 187 -9.58 -24.73 -3.67
N ASN A 188 -10.01 -23.49 -3.38
CA ASN A 188 -10.82 -22.69 -4.31
C ASN A 188 -10.18 -21.37 -4.74
N TRP A 189 -9.03 -20.96 -4.19
CA TRP A 189 -8.44 -19.65 -4.47
C TRP A 189 -8.17 -19.40 -5.97
N ASN A 190 -7.82 -20.44 -6.73
CA ASN A 190 -7.49 -20.33 -8.16
C ASN A 190 -8.71 -20.49 -9.10
N THR A 191 -9.79 -21.10 -8.62
CA THR A 191 -11.04 -21.27 -9.38
C THR A 191 -12.02 -20.13 -9.14
N THR A 192 -11.91 -19.46 -8.00
CA THR A 192 -12.74 -18.32 -7.60
C THR A 192 -12.51 -17.10 -8.48
N THR A 193 -13.59 -16.40 -8.82
CA THR A 193 -13.53 -15.10 -9.49
C THR A 193 -13.40 -13.99 -8.45
N TRP A 194 -12.35 -13.18 -8.59
CA TRP A 194 -11.99 -12.12 -7.67
C TRP A 194 -12.33 -10.76 -8.25
N THR A 195 -13.05 -9.96 -7.48
CA THR A 195 -13.17 -8.52 -7.69
C THR A 195 -11.86 -7.85 -7.31
N VAL A 196 -11.34 -6.99 -8.18
CA VAL A 196 -10.05 -6.31 -7.99
C VAL A 196 -10.25 -4.86 -7.58
N THR A 197 -9.64 -4.47 -6.47
CA THR A 197 -9.50 -3.07 -6.05
C THR A 197 -8.01 -2.71 -5.97
N PRO A 198 -7.51 -1.73 -6.73
CA PRO A 198 -6.12 -1.30 -6.62
C PRO A 198 -5.90 -0.60 -5.27
N LEU A 199 -4.97 -1.10 -4.47
CA LEU A 199 -4.52 -0.45 -3.23
C LEU A 199 -3.32 0.45 -3.49
N VAL A 200 -2.38 -0.02 -4.30
CA VAL A 200 -1.23 0.76 -4.77
C VAL A 200 -1.17 0.65 -6.28
N THR A 201 -1.20 1.80 -6.96
CA THR A 201 -1.14 1.87 -8.42
C THR A 201 0.22 1.41 -8.94
N GLY A 202 0.23 0.82 -10.14
CA GLY A 202 1.44 0.39 -10.82
C GLY A 202 2.45 1.51 -11.01
N GLY A 203 3.74 1.20 -10.88
CA GLY A 203 4.85 2.14 -11.01
C GLY A 203 5.13 2.98 -9.76
N LEU A 204 4.32 2.87 -8.70
CA LEU A 204 4.59 3.53 -7.41
C LEU A 204 5.46 2.69 -6.47
N LEU A 205 5.61 1.39 -6.68
CA LEU A 205 6.51 0.57 -5.89
C LEU A 205 7.78 0.28 -6.67
N ASN A 206 8.93 0.42 -6.00
CA ASN A 206 10.25 0.15 -6.57
C ASN A 206 10.53 -1.34 -6.76
N GLY A 207 9.67 -2.20 -6.23
CA GLY A 207 9.68 -3.65 -6.40
C GLY A 207 8.35 -4.23 -5.91
N PRO A 208 8.08 -5.53 -6.17
CA PRO A 208 6.88 -6.17 -5.69
C PRO A 208 6.81 -6.19 -4.16
N VAL A 209 5.59 -6.12 -3.63
CA VAL A 209 5.33 -6.50 -2.24
C VAL A 209 5.49 -8.01 -2.13
N MET A 210 6.29 -8.43 -1.16
CA MET A 210 6.51 -9.82 -0.83
C MET A 210 5.72 -10.19 0.42
N PHE A 211 5.19 -11.40 0.42
CA PHE A 211 4.34 -11.93 1.47
C PHE A 211 4.97 -13.14 2.11
N ASN A 212 4.74 -13.24 3.40
CA ASN A 212 5.31 -14.28 4.21
C ASN A 212 4.38 -14.58 5.38
N ALA A 213 4.30 -15.84 5.76
CA ALA A 213 3.50 -16.27 6.89
C ALA A 213 4.12 -17.51 7.54
N GLN A 214 3.99 -17.59 8.85
CA GLN A 214 4.56 -18.66 9.65
C GLN A 214 3.69 -18.91 10.86
N GLU A 215 3.50 -20.17 11.22
CA GLU A 215 2.84 -20.52 12.47
C GLU A 215 3.77 -20.21 13.66
N THR A 216 3.24 -19.49 14.64
CA THR A 216 3.93 -19.12 15.87
C THR A 216 2.94 -18.87 17.01
N THR A 217 3.43 -18.59 18.21
CA THR A 217 2.57 -18.19 19.32
C THR A 217 2.28 -16.69 19.27
N CYS A 218 1.00 -16.32 19.13
CA CYS A 218 0.58 -14.91 19.07
C CYS A 218 0.28 -14.36 20.47
N TRP A 219 1.21 -13.61 21.06
CA TRP A 219 1.02 -12.87 22.32
C TRP A 219 0.86 -11.36 22.02
N PRO A 220 -0.01 -10.58 22.71
CA PRO A 220 -0.91 -10.92 23.84
C PRO A 220 -2.38 -11.23 23.46
N TYR A 221 -2.78 -11.16 22.19
CA TYR A 221 -4.20 -11.10 21.78
C TYR A 221 -4.89 -12.46 21.57
N SER A 222 -4.46 -13.51 22.27
CA SER A 222 -5.16 -14.79 22.29
C SER A 222 -6.44 -14.67 23.12
N THR A 223 -7.60 -14.91 22.52
CA THR A 223 -8.90 -14.94 23.23
C THR A 223 -9.09 -16.20 24.08
N LEU A 224 -8.17 -17.17 24.00
CA LEU A 224 -8.18 -18.38 24.82
C LEU A 224 -7.50 -18.11 26.17
N VAL A 225 -8.30 -17.79 27.18
CA VAL A 225 -7.85 -17.63 28.56
C VAL A 225 -7.55 -19.03 29.14
N GLY A 226 -6.29 -19.32 29.49
CA GLY A 226 -5.92 -20.50 30.29
C GLY A 226 -5.34 -21.71 29.56
N ALA A 227 -5.04 -21.64 28.27
CA ALA A 227 -4.26 -22.66 27.55
C ALA A 227 -2.89 -22.07 27.14
N SER A 228 -1.86 -22.90 27.12
CA SER A 228 -0.58 -22.63 26.43
C SER A 228 -0.84 -21.85 25.14
N ALA A 229 -0.18 -20.69 24.97
CA ALA A 229 -0.46 -19.73 23.89
C ALA A 229 -0.86 -20.45 22.58
N PRO A 230 -2.11 -20.31 22.11
CA PRO A 230 -2.56 -21.05 20.94
C PRO A 230 -1.67 -20.73 19.74
N ALA A 231 -1.45 -21.74 18.88
CA ALA A 231 -0.82 -21.54 17.59
C ALA A 231 -1.64 -20.51 16.82
N GLY A 232 -0.98 -19.43 16.40
CA GLY A 232 -1.53 -18.41 15.53
C GLY A 232 -0.60 -18.21 14.34
N LEU A 233 -1.03 -17.36 13.40
CA LEU A 233 -0.27 -17.12 12.19
C LEU A 233 0.42 -15.74 12.24
N TYR A 234 1.75 -15.72 12.21
CA TYR A 234 2.52 -14.49 12.01
C TYR A 234 2.67 -14.21 10.52
N VAL A 235 2.14 -13.08 10.07
CA VAL A 235 2.21 -12.63 8.68
C VAL A 235 3.15 -11.44 8.60
N GLN A 236 4.01 -11.42 7.58
CA GLN A 236 4.88 -10.31 7.25
C GLN A 236 4.68 -9.89 5.80
N LEU A 237 4.59 -8.58 5.60
CA LEU A 237 4.63 -7.92 4.31
C LEU A 237 5.95 -7.17 4.21
N SER A 238 6.67 -7.28 3.10
CA SER A 238 7.89 -6.52 2.84
C SER A 238 7.88 -5.89 1.45
N TRP A 239 8.46 -4.69 1.33
CA TRP A 239 8.54 -3.96 0.06
C TRP A 239 9.81 -3.12 0.01
N SER A 240 10.26 -2.82 -1.20
CA SER A 240 11.43 -1.97 -1.43
C SER A 240 11.06 -0.48 -1.35
N THR A 241 11.84 0.31 -0.61
CA THR A 241 11.66 1.76 -0.52
C THR A 241 12.58 2.55 -1.44
N ASN A 242 13.55 1.92 -2.11
CA ASN A 242 14.48 2.58 -3.02
C ASN A 242 14.83 1.68 -4.22
N THR A 243 15.27 2.30 -5.32
CA THR A 243 15.65 1.62 -6.57
C THR A 243 17.11 1.15 -6.59
N SER A 244 17.84 1.29 -5.49
CA SER A 244 19.27 1.00 -5.42
C SER A 244 19.55 -0.50 -5.31
N ALA A 245 20.71 -0.95 -5.79
CA ALA A 245 21.19 -2.33 -5.62
C ALA A 245 21.26 -2.78 -4.14
N ASN A 246 21.36 -1.82 -3.22
CA ASN A 246 21.18 -2.01 -1.78
C ASN A 246 19.79 -1.52 -1.36
N ALA A 247 18.77 -2.23 -1.84
CA ALA A 247 17.40 -1.86 -1.57
C ALA A 247 17.11 -1.99 -0.06
N SER A 248 16.74 -0.89 0.59
CA SER A 248 16.20 -0.93 1.95
C SER A 248 14.80 -1.52 1.88
N LEU A 249 14.61 -2.61 2.63
CA LEU A 249 13.31 -3.25 2.75
C LEU A 249 12.58 -2.65 3.95
N SER A 250 11.41 -2.07 3.69
CA SER A 250 10.44 -1.84 4.75
C SER A 250 9.61 -3.09 4.94
N SER A 251 9.21 -3.35 6.19
CA SER A 251 8.33 -4.47 6.49
C SER A 251 7.32 -4.12 7.55
N TRP A 252 6.16 -4.75 7.45
CA TRP A 252 5.10 -4.74 8.45
C TRP A 252 4.80 -6.18 8.82
N SER A 253 4.49 -6.43 10.08
CA SER A 253 4.06 -7.74 10.53
C SER A 253 2.92 -7.67 11.52
N SER A 254 2.10 -8.70 11.52
CA SER A 254 1.01 -8.87 12.47
C SER A 254 0.81 -10.35 12.77
N CYS A 255 0.36 -10.62 14.00
CA CYS A 255 -0.02 -11.95 14.43
C CYS A 255 -1.55 -12.10 14.32
N LEU A 256 -1.99 -13.21 13.74
CA LEU A 256 -3.38 -13.56 13.51
C LEU A 256 -3.75 -14.72 14.45
N PRO A 257 -4.33 -14.43 15.63
CA PRO A 257 -4.59 -15.45 16.65
C PRO A 257 -5.76 -16.38 16.30
N ASN A 258 -6.59 -16.01 15.30
CA ASN A 258 -7.79 -16.77 14.92
C ASN A 258 -7.52 -17.77 13.79
N ILE A 259 -6.29 -17.87 13.29
CA ILE A 259 -5.90 -18.76 12.18
C ILE A 259 -4.85 -19.73 12.71
N SER A 260 -5.07 -21.02 12.53
CA SER A 260 -4.18 -22.11 12.94
C SER A 260 -4.00 -23.13 11.82
#